data_AF-A0A3N7HPE7-F1
#
_entry.id   AF-A0A3N7HPE7-F1
#
_cell.length_a   1.000
_cell.length_b   1.000
_cell.length_c   1.000
_cell.angle_alpha   90.00
_cell.angle_beta   90.00
_cell.angle_gamma   90.00
#
_symmetry.space_group_name_H-M   'P 1'
#
loop_
_entity.id
_entity.type
_entity.pdbx_description
1 polymer ?
#
loop_
_entity_poly.entity_id
_entity_poly.type
_entity_poly.pdbx_seq_one_letter_code
_entity_poly.pdbx_strand_id
1 'polypeptide(L)'
;MAQVHPQNTERRINWLKRFQYDKERDSPNDVRNVLLVIATLIAAVTFQAGVNPPGGVWQDDNGIKPAAGANPPSPGGERQEYKFEEHHAAGRAIYASQKHPYYVFLMSNTLAFSASLLVIPSLTYKFPFHFEIWVATASMMVTYASAIFAVTPRESVHFRYLLITAAVPFITRFLIQKLKKSSKKSQKDEEIGGETGQSV
;
A
#
# COMPACT_ATOMS: atom_id res chain seq x y z
N MET A 1 -28.26 27.45 7.74
CA MET A 1 -27.55 26.28 8.31
C MET A 1 -28.59 25.24 8.68
N ALA A 2 -28.59 24.07 8.03
CA ALA A 2 -29.61 23.05 8.27
C ALA A 2 -29.39 22.38 9.64
N GLN A 3 -30.41 22.39 10.50
CA GLN A 3 -30.42 21.73 11.80
C GLN A 3 -30.45 20.21 11.61
N VAL A 4 -29.43 19.50 12.10
CA VAL A 4 -29.35 18.03 12.04
C VAL A 4 -30.34 17.46 13.05
N HIS A 5 -31.37 16.77 12.55
CA HIS A 5 -32.46 16.23 13.37
C HIS A 5 -32.00 15.01 14.20
N PRO A 6 -32.17 14.98 15.53
CA PRO A 6 -31.57 13.98 16.44
C PRO A 6 -31.97 12.52 16.17
N GLN A 7 -33.18 12.26 15.64
CA GLN A 7 -33.65 10.90 15.35
C GLN A 7 -32.88 10.21 14.21
N ASN A 8 -32.39 10.95 13.22
CA ASN A 8 -31.58 10.38 12.13
C ASN A 8 -30.20 9.95 12.63
N THR A 9 -29.64 10.68 13.59
CA THR A 9 -28.33 10.37 14.18
C THR A 9 -28.38 9.08 14.99
N GLU A 10 -29.39 8.90 15.86
CA GLU A 10 -29.53 7.67 16.65
C GLU A 10 -29.79 6.43 15.79
N ARG A 11 -30.63 6.55 14.76
CA ARG A 11 -30.92 5.43 13.83
C ARG A 11 -29.65 4.98 13.09
N ARG A 12 -28.81 5.93 12.66
CA ARG A 12 -27.52 5.63 12.01
C ARG A 12 -26.52 5.00 12.97
N ILE A 13 -26.44 5.47 14.21
CA ILE A 13 -25.55 4.88 15.24
C ILE A 13 -25.97 3.44 15.57
N ASN A 14 -27.28 3.20 15.73
CA ASN A 14 -27.80 1.85 15.98
C ASN A 14 -27.60 0.91 14.80
N TRP A 15 -27.72 1.41 13.56
CA TRP A 15 -27.37 0.66 12.37
C TRP A 15 -25.88 0.27 12.34
N LEU A 16 -24.96 1.20 12.64
CA LEU A 16 -23.53 0.91 12.68
C LEU A 16 -23.17 -0.12 13.76
N LYS A 17 -23.82 -0.09 14.93
CA LYS A 17 -23.63 -1.09 15.99
C LYS A 17 -23.93 -2.52 15.51
N ARG A 18 -24.90 -2.69 14.60
CA ARG A 18 -25.23 -4.02 14.05
C ARG A 18 -24.07 -4.65 13.26
N PHE A 19 -23.22 -3.84 12.64
CA PHE A 19 -22.06 -4.29 11.85
C PHE A 19 -20.76 -4.37 12.68
N GLN A 20 -20.80 -4.03 13.96
CA GLN A 20 -19.63 -4.22 14.82
C GLN A 20 -19.41 -5.71 15.06
N TYR A 21 -18.13 -6.08 15.15
CA TYR A 21 -17.73 -7.41 15.55
C TYR A 21 -18.23 -7.70 16.95
N ASP A 22 -18.95 -8.82 17.10
CA ASP A 22 -19.43 -9.30 18.38
C ASP A 22 -18.82 -10.67 18.65
N LYS A 23 -18.05 -10.79 19.73
CA LYS A 23 -17.36 -12.04 20.08
C LYS A 23 -18.32 -13.17 20.47
N GLU A 24 -19.55 -12.84 20.90
CA GLU A 24 -20.56 -13.83 21.27
C GLU A 24 -21.29 -14.38 20.04
N ARG A 25 -21.52 -13.53 19.03
CA ARG A 25 -22.21 -13.89 17.79
C ARG A 25 -21.27 -14.42 16.70
N ASP A 26 -20.10 -13.81 16.56
CA ASP A 26 -19.23 -13.99 15.40
C ASP A 26 -18.02 -14.88 15.76
N SER A 27 -17.97 -16.08 15.18
CA SER A 27 -16.91 -17.03 15.49
C SER A 27 -15.54 -16.54 14.98
N PRO A 28 -14.43 -16.82 15.69
CA PRO A 28 -13.09 -16.42 15.25
C PRO A 28 -12.70 -16.98 13.87
N ASN A 29 -13.24 -18.14 13.50
CA ASN A 29 -12.98 -18.76 12.20
C ASN A 29 -13.73 -18.03 11.08
N ASP A 30 -14.98 -17.63 11.29
CA ASP A 30 -15.75 -16.88 10.29
C ASP A 30 -15.15 -15.51 10.04
N VAL A 31 -14.77 -14.81 11.11
CA VAL A 31 -14.06 -13.52 11.00
C VAL A 31 -12.74 -13.69 10.27
N ARG A 32 -11.96 -14.72 10.59
CA ARG A 32 -10.70 -15.02 9.87
C ARG A 32 -10.96 -15.24 8.37
N ASN A 33 -11.98 -16.03 8.02
CA ASN A 33 -12.31 -16.32 6.63
C ASN A 33 -12.73 -15.05 5.87
N VAL A 34 -13.60 -14.23 6.46
CA VAL A 34 -14.02 -12.94 5.88
C VAL A 34 -12.84 -12.00 5.71
N LEU A 35 -11.98 -11.86 6.73
CA LEU A 35 -10.80 -11.00 6.65
C LEU A 35 -9.79 -11.48 5.61
N LEU A 36 -9.62 -12.80 5.44
CA LEU A 36 -8.79 -13.37 4.38
C LEU A 36 -9.33 -12.98 3.00
N VAL A 37 -10.64 -13.09 2.77
CA VAL A 37 -11.27 -12.70 1.51
C VAL A 37 -11.08 -11.21 1.23
N ILE A 38 -11.29 -10.35 2.24
CA ILE A 38 -11.09 -8.91 2.09
C ILE A 38 -9.62 -8.60 1.78
N ALA A 39 -8.68 -9.21 2.51
CA ALA A 39 -7.25 -8.97 2.31
C ALA A 39 -6.78 -9.45 0.93
N THR A 40 -7.22 -10.62 0.46
CA THR A 40 -6.86 -11.11 -0.87
C THR A 40 -7.47 -10.27 -1.98
N LEU A 41 -8.70 -9.78 -1.82
CA LEU A 41 -9.34 -8.88 -2.79
C LEU A 41 -8.60 -7.54 -2.88
N ILE A 42 -8.27 -6.92 -1.75
CA ILE A 42 -7.49 -5.68 -1.75
C ILE A 42 -6.13 -5.92 -2.41
N ALA A 43 -5.41 -6.98 -2.01
CA ALA A 43 -4.12 -7.32 -2.59
C ALA A 43 -4.22 -7.48 -4.12
N ALA A 44 -5.22 -8.21 -4.61
CA ALA A 44 -5.44 -8.43 -6.04
C ALA A 44 -5.71 -7.12 -6.79
N VAL A 45 -6.66 -6.30 -6.31
CA VAL A 45 -7.01 -5.01 -6.93
C VAL A 45 -5.81 -4.05 -6.94
N THR A 46 -5.07 -3.99 -5.84
CA THR A 46 -3.87 -3.13 -5.77
C THR A 46 -2.74 -3.63 -6.65
N PHE A 47 -2.49 -4.94 -6.72
CA PHE A 47 -1.49 -5.49 -7.63
C PHE A 47 -1.81 -5.15 -9.08
N GLN A 48 -3.06 -5.37 -9.50
CA GLN A 48 -3.51 -5.04 -10.86
C GLN A 48 -3.35 -3.55 -11.18
N ALA A 49 -3.80 -2.67 -10.29
CA ALA A 49 -3.70 -1.23 -10.49
C ALA A 49 -2.25 -0.71 -10.41
N GLY A 50 -1.37 -1.37 -9.65
CA GLY A 50 0.04 -1.00 -9.55
C GLY A 50 0.85 -1.41 -10.78
N VAL A 51 0.63 -2.62 -11.32
CA VAL A 51 1.35 -3.09 -12.52
C VAL A 51 0.74 -2.57 -13.83
N ASN A 52 -0.55 -2.24 -13.81
CA ASN A 52 -1.25 -1.57 -14.91
C ASN A 52 -1.75 -0.20 -14.43
N PRO A 53 -0.86 0.81 -14.37
CA PRO A 53 -1.23 2.13 -13.88
C PRO A 53 -2.35 2.76 -14.74
N PRO A 54 -3.18 3.66 -14.17
CA PRO A 54 -4.18 4.40 -14.94
C PRO A 54 -3.57 5.04 -16.20
N GLY A 55 -4.25 4.94 -17.33
CA GLY A 55 -3.71 5.42 -18.61
C GLY A 55 -2.65 4.51 -19.26
N GLY A 56 -2.20 3.45 -18.56
CA GLY A 56 -1.26 2.48 -19.09
C GLY A 56 0.21 2.91 -19.02
N VAL A 57 1.04 2.18 -19.76
CA VAL A 57 2.47 2.46 -19.87
C VAL A 57 2.82 2.78 -21.32
N TRP A 58 3.86 3.60 -21.50
CA TRP A 58 4.45 3.85 -22.80
C TRP A 58 4.93 2.53 -23.43
N GLN A 59 4.65 2.35 -24.73
CA GLN A 59 5.00 1.13 -25.48
C GLN A 59 6.31 1.29 -26.25
N ASP A 60 6.80 2.51 -26.37
CA ASP A 60 7.98 2.90 -27.12
C ASP A 60 8.86 3.86 -26.31
N ASP A 61 10.12 3.98 -26.73
CA ASP A 61 11.04 4.99 -26.26
C ASP A 61 10.99 6.20 -27.20
N ASN A 62 10.76 7.41 -26.68
CA ASN A 62 10.90 8.64 -27.48
C ASN A 62 12.34 9.19 -27.41
N GLY A 63 13.31 8.38 -27.83
CA GLY A 63 14.62 8.94 -28.18
C GLY A 63 14.42 9.98 -29.30
N ILE A 64 15.10 11.12 -29.20
CA ILE A 64 15.12 12.14 -30.28
C ILE A 64 15.37 11.41 -31.59
N LYS A 65 14.33 11.22 -32.41
CA LYS A 65 14.48 10.82 -33.79
C LYS A 65 14.73 12.13 -34.53
N PRO A 66 15.93 12.39 -35.08
CA PRO A 66 15.98 13.33 -36.17
C PRO A 66 14.98 12.81 -37.19
N ALA A 67 14.02 13.64 -37.61
CA ALA A 67 13.02 13.21 -38.58
C ALA A 67 13.76 12.52 -39.73
N ALA A 68 13.35 11.30 -40.09
CA ALA A 68 13.98 10.57 -41.18
C ALA A 68 13.78 11.39 -42.47
N GLY A 69 14.80 12.14 -42.87
CA GLY A 69 14.75 13.14 -43.95
C GLY A 69 15.03 14.60 -43.55
N ALA A 70 15.32 14.90 -42.28
CA ALA A 70 15.76 16.22 -41.88
C ALA A 70 17.18 16.48 -42.40
N ASN A 71 17.31 17.42 -43.34
CA ASN A 71 18.60 17.97 -43.72
C ASN A 71 19.26 18.61 -42.49
N PRO A 72 20.61 18.51 -42.35
CA PRO A 72 21.31 19.21 -41.29
C PRO A 72 20.92 20.70 -41.31
N PRO A 73 20.71 21.34 -40.14
CA PRO A 73 20.23 22.72 -40.09
C PRO A 73 21.18 23.62 -40.89
N SER A 74 20.62 24.31 -41.88
CA SER A 74 21.38 25.27 -42.69
C SER A 74 21.91 26.39 -41.77
N PRO A 75 23.18 26.78 -41.90
CA PRO A 75 23.73 27.88 -41.11
C PRO A 75 23.06 29.18 -41.56
N GLY A 76 22.02 29.62 -40.85
CA GLY A 76 21.30 30.87 -41.13
C GLY A 76 19.77 30.83 -40.99
N GLY A 77 19.16 29.67 -40.70
CA GLY A 77 17.71 29.59 -40.45
C GLY A 77 17.31 30.02 -39.03
N GLU A 78 16.14 30.63 -38.89
CA GLU A 78 15.52 30.96 -37.60
C GLU A 78 15.53 29.73 -36.68
N ARG A 79 15.93 29.93 -35.42
CA ARG A 79 15.96 28.88 -34.40
C ARG A 79 14.53 28.39 -34.17
N GLN A 80 14.12 27.31 -34.84
CA GLN A 80 12.92 26.58 -34.44
C GLN A 80 13.13 26.11 -33.01
N GLU A 81 12.29 26.60 -32.11
CA GLU A 81 12.18 26.11 -30.75
C GLU A 81 11.67 24.67 -30.84
N TYR A 82 12.60 23.72 -30.91
CA TYR A 82 12.28 22.31 -30.80
C TYR A 82 11.61 22.11 -29.45
N LYS A 83 10.29 21.94 -29.47
CA LYS A 83 9.51 21.53 -28.30
C LYS A 83 10.12 20.20 -27.85
N PHE A 84 10.89 20.24 -26.77
CA PHE A 84 11.52 19.05 -26.20
C PHE A 84 10.38 18.16 -25.70
N GLU A 85 9.97 17.21 -26.54
CA GLU A 85 9.04 16.16 -26.15
C GLU A 85 9.61 15.48 -24.90
N GLU A 86 8.80 15.47 -23.85
CA GLU A 86 9.18 14.97 -22.53
C GLU A 86 9.69 13.54 -22.67
N HIS A 87 10.95 13.27 -22.30
CA HIS A 87 11.54 11.95 -22.53
C HIS A 87 10.78 10.87 -21.74
N HIS A 88 10.19 9.92 -22.45
CA HIS A 88 9.45 8.78 -21.99
C HIS A 88 10.12 7.51 -22.51
N ALA A 89 10.24 6.53 -21.62
CA ALA A 89 10.78 5.21 -21.93
C ALA A 89 9.67 4.17 -21.86
N ALA A 90 9.78 3.13 -22.67
CA ALA A 90 8.87 2.01 -22.67
C ALA A 90 8.76 1.41 -21.26
N GLY A 91 7.54 1.07 -20.86
CA GLY A 91 7.21 0.57 -19.53
C GLY A 91 6.99 1.66 -18.47
N ARG A 92 7.29 2.95 -18.75
CA ARG A 92 6.94 4.05 -17.84
C ARG A 92 5.45 4.32 -17.84
N ALA A 93 4.87 4.57 -16.66
CA ALA A 93 3.48 4.95 -16.52
C ALA A 93 3.20 6.26 -17.26
N ILE A 94 2.18 6.27 -18.12
CA ILE A 94 1.67 7.50 -18.75
C ILE A 94 1.14 8.46 -17.67
N TYR A 95 0.53 7.92 -16.61
CA TYR A 95 0.07 8.74 -15.48
C TYR A 95 1.20 9.50 -14.77
N ALA A 96 2.45 9.06 -14.87
CA ALA A 96 3.58 9.70 -14.22
C ALA A 96 3.89 11.10 -14.78
N SER A 97 3.36 11.48 -15.95
CA SER A 97 3.40 12.86 -16.45
C SER A 97 2.73 13.85 -15.49
N GLN A 98 1.76 13.40 -14.68
CA GLN A 98 1.19 14.19 -13.58
C GLN A 98 1.77 13.74 -12.23
N LYS A 99 2.98 14.22 -11.89
CA LYS A 99 3.77 13.74 -10.75
C LYS A 99 2.99 13.67 -9.43
N HIS A 100 2.34 14.76 -9.02
CA HIS A 100 1.66 14.83 -7.72
C HIS A 100 0.53 13.79 -7.58
N PRO A 101 -0.50 13.77 -8.45
CA PRO A 101 -1.58 12.77 -8.34
C PRO A 101 -1.10 11.33 -8.58
N TYR A 102 -0.09 11.13 -9.44
CA TYR A 102 0.54 9.82 -9.64
C TYR A 102 1.13 9.26 -8.36
N TYR A 103 1.93 10.05 -7.64
CA TYR A 103 2.55 9.59 -6.38
C TYR A 103 1.53 9.41 -5.26
N VAL A 104 0.49 10.25 -5.17
CA VAL A 104 -0.62 10.01 -4.21
C VAL A 104 -1.27 8.66 -4.47
N PHE A 105 -1.64 8.39 -5.73
CA PHE A 105 -2.20 7.10 -6.14
C PHE A 105 -1.27 5.94 -5.78
N LEU A 106 0.00 6.03 -6.18
CA LEU A 106 0.96 4.95 -6.03
C LEU A 106 1.28 4.64 -4.56
N MET A 107 1.40 5.68 -3.73
CA MET A 107 1.65 5.55 -2.29
C MET A 107 0.47 4.91 -1.58
N SER A 108 -0.75 5.38 -1.83
CA SER A 108 -1.96 4.80 -1.25
C SER A 108 -2.15 3.35 -1.69
N ASN A 109 -1.90 3.04 -2.96
CA ASN A 109 -1.99 1.68 -3.50
C ASN A 109 -0.97 0.73 -2.85
N THR A 110 0.29 1.18 -2.76
CA THR A 110 1.37 0.40 -2.14
C THR A 110 1.14 0.17 -0.66
N LEU A 111 0.60 1.15 0.07
CA LEU A 111 0.20 1.00 1.47
C LEU A 111 -0.89 -0.06 1.64
N ALA A 112 -1.92 -0.04 0.79
CA ALA A 112 -3.01 -1.02 0.84
C ALA A 112 -2.54 -2.43 0.48
N PHE A 113 -1.67 -2.57 -0.53
CA PHE A 113 -1.08 -3.85 -0.92
C PHE A 113 -0.22 -4.44 0.20
N SER A 114 0.71 -3.65 0.75
CA SER A 114 1.61 -4.08 1.83
C SER A 114 0.86 -4.44 3.12
N ALA A 115 -0.18 -3.66 3.49
CA ALA A 115 -1.03 -4.00 4.63
C ALA A 115 -1.76 -5.34 4.42
N SER A 116 -2.28 -5.58 3.22
CA SER A 116 -2.99 -6.82 2.88
C SER A 116 -2.06 -8.03 2.90
N LEU A 117 -0.86 -7.92 2.33
CA LEU A 117 0.18 -8.95 2.39
C LEU A 117 0.70 -9.21 3.80
N LEU A 118 0.53 -8.29 4.75
CA LEU A 118 0.79 -8.56 6.16
C LEU A 118 -0.36 -9.31 6.83
N VAL A 119 -1.60 -8.95 6.52
CA VAL A 119 -2.80 -9.57 7.11
C VAL A 119 -2.89 -11.05 6.74
N ILE A 120 -2.67 -11.41 5.46
CA ILE A 120 -2.76 -12.79 4.96
C ILE A 120 -1.93 -13.79 5.81
N PRO A 121 -0.59 -13.65 5.94
CA PRO A 121 0.23 -14.56 6.76
C PRO A 121 -0.08 -14.46 8.26
N SER A 122 -0.68 -13.35 8.74
CA SER A 122 -1.16 -13.25 10.13
C SER A 122 -2.30 -14.22 10.41
N LEU A 123 -3.24 -14.26 9.46
CA LEU A 123 -4.47 -15.01 9.58
C LEU A 123 -4.23 -16.51 9.30
N THR A 124 -3.25 -16.84 8.48
CA THR A 124 -2.87 -18.23 8.17
C THR A 124 -1.82 -18.81 9.13
N TYR A 125 -1.50 -18.12 10.21
CA TYR A 125 -0.56 -18.61 11.23
C TYR A 125 -1.06 -19.92 11.85
N LYS A 126 -0.19 -20.94 11.92
CA LYS A 126 -0.46 -22.34 12.33
C LYS A 126 -1.25 -23.21 11.33
N PHE A 127 -1.45 -22.76 10.09
CA PHE A 127 -1.98 -23.64 9.04
C PHE A 127 -0.89 -24.60 8.54
N PRO A 128 -1.25 -25.79 8.04
CA PRO A 128 -0.27 -26.78 7.56
C PRO A 128 0.61 -26.28 6.40
N PHE A 129 0.23 -25.18 5.73
CA PHE A 129 0.95 -24.56 4.60
C PHE A 129 1.42 -23.13 4.89
N HIS A 130 1.63 -22.79 6.17
CA HIS A 130 1.99 -21.42 6.57
C HIS A 130 3.31 -20.95 5.92
N PHE A 131 4.31 -21.82 5.80
CA PHE A 131 5.61 -21.46 5.25
C PHE A 131 5.52 -21.13 3.75
N GLU A 132 4.79 -21.95 3.00
CA GLU A 132 4.53 -21.76 1.58
C GLU A 132 3.79 -20.45 1.32
N ILE A 133 2.79 -20.13 2.14
CA ILE A 133 2.06 -18.85 2.06
C ILE A 133 3.00 -17.68 2.36
N TRP A 134 3.89 -17.81 3.34
CA TRP A 134 4.86 -16.77 3.67
C TRP A 134 5.85 -16.53 2.52
N VAL A 135 6.40 -17.60 1.94
CA VAL A 135 7.28 -17.55 0.77
C VAL A 135 6.56 -16.94 -0.43
N ALA A 136 5.32 -17.35 -0.71
CA ALA A 136 4.51 -16.79 -1.79
C ALA A 136 4.24 -15.29 -1.60
N THR A 137 3.90 -14.88 -0.37
CA THR A 137 3.68 -13.48 0.00
C THR A 137 4.95 -12.64 -0.18
N ALA A 138 6.11 -13.15 0.24
CA ALA A 138 7.40 -12.49 0.05
C ALA A 138 7.74 -12.34 -1.44
N SER A 139 7.56 -13.40 -2.21
CA SER A 139 7.75 -13.39 -3.67
C SER A 139 6.84 -12.36 -4.36
N MET A 140 5.55 -12.31 -4.02
CA MET A 140 4.61 -11.31 -4.53
C MET A 140 5.05 -9.87 -4.21
N MET A 141 5.64 -9.65 -3.03
CA MET A 141 6.15 -8.33 -2.63
C MET A 141 7.32 -7.89 -3.52
N VAL A 142 8.22 -8.82 -3.85
CA VAL A 142 9.37 -8.58 -4.74
C VAL A 142 8.91 -8.29 -6.17
N THR A 143 7.98 -9.08 -6.71
CA THR A 143 7.47 -8.86 -8.07
C THR A 143 6.69 -7.56 -8.19
N TYR A 144 5.89 -7.20 -7.18
CA TYR A 144 5.23 -5.91 -7.12
C TYR A 144 6.25 -4.75 -7.05
N ALA A 145 7.25 -4.84 -6.18
CA ALA A 145 8.30 -3.81 -6.08
C ALA A 145 9.05 -3.63 -7.41
N SER A 146 9.36 -4.73 -8.09
CA SER A 146 9.98 -4.72 -9.43
C SER A 146 9.08 -4.03 -10.47
N ALA A 147 7.78 -4.36 -10.48
CA ALA A 147 6.82 -3.73 -11.39
C ALA A 147 6.70 -2.22 -11.12
N ILE A 148 6.58 -1.81 -9.85
CA ILE A 148 6.54 -0.39 -9.50
C ILE A 148 7.81 0.35 -9.91
N PHE A 149 8.97 -0.29 -9.77
CA PHE A 149 10.26 0.27 -10.22
C PHE A 149 10.32 0.47 -11.74
N ALA A 150 9.75 -0.47 -12.51
CA ALA A 150 9.65 -0.35 -13.96
C ALA A 150 8.73 0.82 -14.38
N VAL A 151 7.56 0.96 -13.75
CA VAL A 151 6.59 1.99 -14.15
C VAL A 151 6.91 3.40 -13.64
N THR A 152 7.65 3.54 -12.54
CA THR A 152 7.88 4.83 -11.86
C THR A 152 9.17 5.53 -12.28
N PRO A 153 9.12 6.78 -12.79
CA PRO A 153 10.31 7.59 -13.09
C PRO A 153 11.29 7.66 -11.91
N ARG A 154 12.59 7.62 -12.22
CA ARG A 154 13.66 7.58 -11.20
C ARG A 154 13.95 8.97 -10.65
N GLU A 155 13.11 9.44 -9.74
CA GLU A 155 13.42 10.60 -8.88
C GLU A 155 13.76 10.12 -7.46
N SER A 156 15.00 10.39 -7.01
CA SER A 156 15.54 9.80 -5.78
C SER A 156 14.70 10.09 -4.53
N VAL A 157 14.09 11.28 -4.44
CA VAL A 157 13.29 11.69 -3.27
C VAL A 157 11.97 10.94 -3.18
N HIS A 158 11.19 10.89 -4.26
CA HIS A 158 9.89 10.22 -4.28
C HIS A 158 10.02 8.71 -4.15
N PHE A 159 11.10 8.13 -4.68
CA PHE A 159 11.40 6.71 -4.52
C PHE A 159 11.67 6.33 -3.05
N ARG A 160 12.35 7.18 -2.28
CA ARG A 160 12.56 6.94 -0.83
C ARG A 160 11.24 6.92 -0.07
N TYR A 161 10.33 7.85 -0.36
CA TYR A 161 9.01 7.85 0.27
C TYR A 161 8.22 6.58 -0.04
N LEU A 162 8.30 6.07 -1.28
CA LEU A 162 7.68 4.81 -1.67
C LEU A 162 8.19 3.62 -0.84
N LEU A 163 9.51 3.51 -0.64
CA LEU A 163 10.10 2.47 0.20
C LEU A 163 9.64 2.58 1.66
N ILE A 164 9.59 3.81 2.19
CA ILE A 164 9.08 4.06 3.55
C ILE A 164 7.63 3.59 3.66
N THR A 165 6.77 3.94 2.70
CA THR A 165 5.36 3.56 2.69
C THR A 165 5.15 2.06 2.63
N ALA A 166 5.94 1.34 1.83
CA ALA A 166 5.90 -0.13 1.82
C ALA A 166 6.27 -0.74 3.19
N ALA A 167 7.16 -0.09 3.95
CA ALA A 167 7.59 -0.55 5.27
C ALA A 167 6.62 -0.16 6.40
N VAL A 168 5.75 0.85 6.21
CA VAL A 168 4.86 1.38 7.26
C VAL A 168 4.04 0.28 7.95
N PRO A 169 3.31 -0.61 7.23
CA PRO A 169 2.50 -1.63 7.88
C PRO A 169 3.32 -2.61 8.75
N PHE A 170 4.57 -2.88 8.36
CA PHE A 170 5.47 -3.75 9.09
C PHE A 170 5.95 -3.08 10.38
N ILE A 171 6.35 -1.82 10.27
CA ILE A 171 6.77 -1.00 11.41
C ILE A 171 5.62 -0.85 12.40
N THR A 172 4.41 -0.51 11.95
CA THR A 172 3.25 -0.37 12.83
C THR A 172 2.95 -1.68 13.56
N ARG A 173 3.02 -2.82 12.87
CA ARG A 173 2.78 -4.13 13.48
C ARG A 173 3.84 -4.49 14.49
N PHE A 174 5.11 -4.22 14.19
CA PHE A 174 6.23 -4.41 15.11
C PHE A 174 6.08 -3.54 16.37
N LEU A 175 5.71 -2.26 16.20
CA LEU A 175 5.45 -1.34 17.31
C LEU A 175 4.30 -1.85 18.19
N ILE A 176 3.17 -2.26 17.60
CA ILE A 176 2.03 -2.83 18.34
C ILE A 176 2.45 -4.06 19.16
N GLN A 177 3.25 -4.95 18.57
CA GLN A 177 3.75 -6.14 19.29
C GLN A 177 4.66 -5.76 20.46
N LYS A 178 5.57 -4.79 20.28
CA LYS A 178 6.43 -4.30 21.35
C LYS A 178 5.63 -3.63 22.47
N LEU A 179 4.67 -2.78 22.14
CA LEU A 179 3.79 -2.12 23.11
C LEU A 179 2.99 -3.15 23.91
N LYS A 180 2.40 -4.16 23.24
CA LYS A 180 1.65 -5.24 23.90
C LYS A 180 2.54 -6.09 24.80
N LYS A 181 3.79 -6.35 24.38
CA LYS A 181 4.78 -7.07 25.20
C LYS A 181 5.18 -6.26 26.43
N SER A 182 5.37 -4.95 26.28
CA SER A 182 5.72 -4.05 27.40
C SER A 182 4.58 -3.94 28.41
N SER A 183 3.34 -3.77 27.96
CA SER A 183 2.16 -3.72 28.83
C SER A 183 1.95 -5.00 29.63
N LYS A 184 2.09 -6.18 28.99
CA LYS A 184 2.03 -7.47 29.70
C LYS A 184 3.15 -7.64 30.72
N LYS A 185 4.34 -7.08 30.44
CA LYS A 185 5.46 -7.12 31.39
C LYS A 185 5.16 -6.24 32.61
N SER A 186 4.67 -5.02 32.40
CA SER A 186 4.28 -4.12 33.50
C SER A 186 3.20 -4.72 34.41
N GLN A 187 2.16 -5.35 33.84
CA GLN A 187 1.11 -6.00 34.63
C GLN A 187 1.63 -7.17 35.48
N LYS A 188 2.59 -7.94 34.93
CA LYS A 188 3.22 -9.04 35.66
C LYS A 188 4.16 -8.55 36.77
N ASP A 189 4.91 -7.47 36.52
CA ASP A 189 5.81 -6.88 37.51
C ASP A 189 5.03 -6.25 38.69
N GLU A 190 3.82 -5.74 38.43
CA GLU A 190 2.90 -5.17 39.44
C GLU A 190 2.21 -6.24 40.31
N GLU A 191 1.81 -7.38 39.73
CA GLU A 191 1.31 -8.54 40.51
C GLU A 191 2.38 -9.11 41.46
N ILE A 192 3.63 -9.26 41.00
CA ILE A 192 4.74 -9.80 41.81
C ILE A 192 5.17 -8.83 42.94
N GLY A 193 5.10 -7.52 42.69
CA GLY A 193 5.39 -6.50 43.71
C GLY A 193 4.30 -6.40 44.79
N GLY A 194 3.04 -6.70 44.45
CA GLY A 194 1.93 -6.73 45.40
C GLY A 194 1.98 -7.90 46.39
N GLU A 195 2.41 -9.08 45.93
CA GLU A 195 2.50 -10.28 46.78
C GLU A 195 3.63 -10.22 47.82
N THR A 196 4.73 -9.54 47.53
CA THR A 196 5.86 -9.40 48.47
C THR A 196 5.65 -8.33 49.55
N GLY A 197 4.70 -7.41 49.36
CA GLY A 197 4.32 -6.38 50.32
C GLY A 197 3.27 -6.79 51.36
N GLN A 198 2.57 -7.92 51.14
CA GLN A 198 1.57 -8.46 52.08
C GLN A 198 2.11 -9.57 53.01
N SER A 199 3.37 -9.97 52.85
CA SER A 199 4.02 -11.04 53.64
C SER A 199 5.00 -10.55 54.73
N VAL A 200 4.90 -9.28 55.15
CA VAL A 200 5.74 -8.70 56.22
C VAL A 200 4.86 -8.10 57.31
#